data_AF-A0A8J5NFL3-F1
#
_entry.id   AF-A0A8J5NFL3-F1
#
_cell.length_a   1.000
_cell.length_b   1.000
_cell.length_c   1.000
_cell.angle_alpha   90.00
_cell.angle_beta   90.00
_cell.angle_gamma   90.00
#
_symmetry.space_group_name_H-M   'P 1'
#
loop_
_entity.id
_entity.type
_entity.pdbx_description
1 polymer ?
#
loop_
_entity_poly.entity_id
_entity_poly.type
_entity_poly.pdbx_seq_one_letter_code
_entity_poly.pdbx_strand_id
1 'polypeptide(L)'
;MFHRFWPGDEHEMVEYSSVITAPVTAVYHMFPHSSTKVDYVVHIQPPPETQDAVETLYESTSEKSVNHTAFPPLRRSPISLAIETKRYGGNHAKANAQLCSWQAAQWTCLASQAGEGLKHLPFLPGIVVNGPSWTFVATTRNGDKTVSYDC
;
A
#
# COMPACT_ATOMS: atom_id res chain seq x y z
N MET A 1 -11.35 -12.82 -32.27
CA MET A 1 -10.12 -12.05 -32.55
C MET A 1 -9.92 -11.09 -31.38
N PHE A 2 -9.11 -11.47 -30.39
CA PHE A 2 -8.85 -10.63 -29.22
C PHE A 2 -7.73 -9.64 -29.56
N HIS A 3 -8.01 -8.34 -29.46
CA HIS A 3 -6.99 -7.31 -29.59
C HIS A 3 -6.22 -7.20 -28.27
N ARG A 4 -4.91 -7.35 -28.33
CA ARG A 4 -3.98 -7.12 -27.21
C ARG A 4 -3.81 -5.60 -27.07
N PHE A 5 -4.39 -5.00 -26.04
CA PHE A 5 -4.39 -3.53 -25.84
C PHE A 5 -3.12 -2.98 -25.16
N TRP A 6 -2.16 -3.84 -24.81
CA TRP A 6 -0.92 -3.42 -24.15
C TRP A 6 0.28 -4.05 -24.86
N PRO A 7 1.25 -3.26 -25.37
CA PRO A 7 2.55 -3.80 -25.71
C PRO A 7 3.22 -4.13 -24.37
N GLY A 8 3.16 -5.40 -23.98
CA GLY A 8 3.93 -5.86 -22.83
C GLY A 8 5.40 -5.81 -23.22
N ASP A 9 6.13 -4.81 -22.71
CA ASP A 9 7.56 -4.97 -22.49
C ASP A 9 7.77 -6.16 -21.55
N GLU A 10 8.89 -6.86 -21.70
CA GLU A 10 9.14 -8.21 -21.13
C GLU A 10 9.19 -8.26 -19.58
N HIS A 11 8.88 -7.17 -18.89
CA HIS A 11 8.78 -7.07 -17.44
C HIS A 11 7.42 -6.51 -17.01
N GLU A 12 6.61 -7.34 -16.34
CA GLU A 12 5.37 -6.92 -15.71
C GLU A 12 5.70 -5.93 -14.57
N MET A 13 5.39 -4.64 -14.74
CA MET A 13 5.79 -3.58 -13.80
C MET A 13 5.10 -3.68 -12.44
N VAL A 14 3.99 -4.41 -12.34
CA VAL A 14 3.20 -4.55 -11.12
C VAL A 14 2.71 -5.98 -10.95
N GLU A 15 2.65 -6.44 -9.70
CA GLU A 15 2.10 -7.73 -9.32
C GLU A 15 1.10 -7.54 -8.17
N TYR A 16 0.32 -8.56 -7.82
CA TYR A 16 -0.57 -8.51 -6.68
C TYR A 16 -0.30 -9.65 -5.70
N SER A 17 -0.61 -9.43 -4.43
CA SER A 17 -0.40 -10.45 -3.39
C SER A 17 -1.45 -10.38 -2.30
N SER A 18 -1.83 -11.53 -1.77
CA SER A 18 -2.61 -11.60 -0.54
C SER A 18 -1.72 -11.28 0.65
N VAL A 19 -2.20 -10.39 1.53
CA VAL A 19 -1.45 -9.87 2.69
C VAL A 19 -2.26 -9.96 3.99
N ILE A 20 -3.24 -10.87 4.04
CA ILE A 20 -4.11 -11.11 5.21
C ILE A 20 -3.35 -11.37 6.52
N THR A 21 -2.08 -11.80 6.43
CA THR A 21 -1.20 -12.07 7.57
C THR A 21 -0.13 -11.00 7.79
N ALA A 22 0.00 -10.00 6.92
CA ALA A 22 1.03 -8.96 7.01
C ALA A 22 0.59 -7.84 7.97
N PRO A 23 1.10 -7.75 9.21
CA PRO A 23 0.79 -6.60 10.06
C PRO A 23 1.60 -5.37 9.62
N VAL A 24 1.11 -4.20 10.01
CA VAL A 24 1.92 -2.98 10.06
C VAL A 24 3.00 -3.18 11.14
N THR A 25 4.23 -2.76 10.87
CA THR A 25 5.31 -2.84 11.87
C THR A 25 5.05 -1.83 13.00
N ALA A 26 5.51 -2.14 14.21
CA ALA A 26 5.29 -1.28 15.38
C ALA A 26 5.83 0.16 15.17
N VAL A 27 6.87 0.32 14.35
CA VAL A 27 7.48 1.61 14.01
C VAL A 27 6.49 2.56 13.34
N TYR A 28 5.54 2.03 12.56
CA TYR A 28 4.60 2.85 11.77
C TYR A 28 3.15 2.73 12.25
N HIS A 29 2.92 2.01 13.35
CA HIS A 29 1.61 1.88 13.96
C HIS A 29 1.34 3.06 14.90
N MET A 30 0.68 4.09 14.38
CA MET A 30 0.43 5.36 15.08
C MET A 30 -1.02 5.49 15.61
N PHE A 31 -1.78 4.39 15.67
CA PHE A 31 -3.23 4.43 15.95
C PHE A 31 -3.60 3.56 17.15
N PRO A 32 -4.60 3.93 17.97
CA PRO A 32 -4.97 3.20 19.18
C PRO A 32 -5.67 1.85 18.93
N HIS A 33 -5.95 1.51 17.67
CA HIS A 33 -6.63 0.27 17.28
C HIS A 33 -5.61 -0.83 16.95
N SER A 34 -5.97 -2.10 17.13
CA SER A 34 -5.09 -3.24 16.80
C SER A 34 -4.53 -3.14 15.37
N SER A 35 -3.29 -3.62 15.15
CA SER A 35 -2.60 -3.58 13.85
C SER A 35 -3.56 -3.85 12.70
N THR A 36 -3.87 -2.80 11.95
CA THR A 36 -4.75 -2.92 10.80
C THR A 36 -4.03 -3.71 9.72
N LYS A 37 -4.78 -4.53 9.00
CA LYS A 37 -4.32 -5.32 7.87
C LYS A 37 -5.28 -5.06 6.73
N VAL A 38 -4.82 -5.30 5.53
CA VAL A 38 -5.65 -5.36 4.33
C VAL A 38 -5.61 -6.78 3.75
N ASP A 39 -6.52 -7.11 2.84
CA ASP A 39 -6.59 -8.47 2.29
C ASP A 39 -5.61 -8.68 1.12
N TYR A 40 -5.47 -7.65 0.27
CA TYR A 40 -4.58 -7.68 -0.89
C TYR A 40 -3.86 -6.35 -1.09
N VAL A 41 -2.75 -6.42 -1.82
CA VAL A 41 -2.05 -5.25 -2.36
C VAL A 41 -1.68 -5.47 -3.81
N VAL A 42 -1.53 -4.38 -4.55
CA VAL A 42 -0.72 -4.33 -5.76
C VAL A 42 0.61 -3.69 -5.39
N HIS A 43 1.70 -4.27 -5.88
CA HIS A 43 3.05 -3.83 -5.60
C HIS A 43 3.84 -3.72 -6.90
N ILE A 44 4.81 -2.82 -6.89
CA ILE A 44 5.70 -2.55 -8.03
C ILE A 44 6.78 -3.62 -8.02
N GLN A 45 7.03 -4.21 -9.18
CA GLN A 45 8.24 -4.98 -9.45
C GLN A 45 9.33 -3.99 -9.86
N PRO A 46 10.31 -3.69 -8.99
CA PRO A 46 11.31 -2.68 -9.31
C PRO A 46 12.10 -3.12 -10.55
N PRO A 47 12.18 -2.28 -11.59
CA PRO A 47 12.94 -2.63 -12.78
C PRO A 47 14.44 -2.71 -12.44
N PRO A 48 15.25 -3.43 -13.24
CA PRO A 48 16.65 -3.71 -12.93
C PRO A 48 17.48 -2.48 -12.53
N GLU A 49 17.26 -1.34 -13.18
CA GLU A 49 17.94 -0.07 -12.93
C GLU A 49 17.67 0.55 -11.55
N THR A 50 16.63 0.07 -10.84
CA THR A 50 16.27 0.56 -9.50
C THR A 50 16.68 -0.40 -8.38
N GLN A 51 17.23 -1.58 -8.69
CA GLN A 51 17.53 -2.61 -7.70
C GLN A 51 18.50 -2.13 -6.62
N ASP A 52 19.56 -1.41 -6.99
CA ASP A 52 20.53 -0.86 -6.04
C ASP A 52 19.88 0.13 -5.06
N ALA A 53 18.96 0.96 -5.54
CA ALA A 53 18.23 1.91 -4.70
C ALA A 53 17.28 1.19 -3.74
N VAL A 54 16.60 0.13 -4.20
CA VAL A 54 15.75 -0.73 -3.37
C VAL A 54 16.56 -1.42 -2.28
N GLU A 55 17.72 -1.98 -2.62
CA GLU A 55 18.55 -2.68 -1.64
C GLU A 55 19.16 -1.68 -0.62
N THR A 56 19.60 -0.51 -1.09
CA THR A 56 20.07 0.56 -0.21
C THR A 56 18.99 0.97 0.79
N LEU A 57 17.76 1.16 0.32
CA LEU A 57 16.63 1.49 1.18
C LEU A 57 16.33 0.36 2.16
N TYR A 58 16.19 -0.88 1.66
CA TYR A 58 15.97 -2.07 2.48
C TYR A 58 16.99 -2.18 3.61
N GLU A 59 18.28 -2.03 3.30
CA GLU A 59 19.37 -2.14 4.26
C GLU A 59 19.37 -1.00 5.29
N SER A 60 18.98 0.21 4.89
CA SER A 60 18.91 1.38 5.76
C SER A 60 17.79 1.32 6.81
N THR A 61 16.76 0.50 6.60
CA THR A 61 15.63 0.38 7.53
C THR A 61 15.90 -0.66 8.63
N SER A 62 15.42 -0.39 9.85
CA SER A 62 15.52 -1.33 10.97
C SER A 62 14.74 -2.63 10.72
N GLU A 63 13.59 -2.53 10.05
CA GLU A 63 12.68 -3.65 9.77
C GLU A 63 13.08 -4.46 8.53
N LYS A 64 14.16 -4.04 7.83
CA LYS A 64 14.60 -4.63 6.57
C LYS A 64 13.44 -4.73 5.59
N SER A 65 12.82 -3.59 5.29
CA SER A 65 11.68 -3.48 4.38
C SER A 65 11.59 -2.09 3.77
N VAL A 66 11.33 -2.02 2.47
CA VAL A 66 10.95 -0.77 1.79
C VAL A 66 9.52 -0.33 2.11
N ASN A 67 8.74 -1.18 2.79
CA ASN A 67 7.34 -0.93 3.14
C ASN A 67 7.16 -0.75 4.65
N HIS A 68 5.97 -0.26 5.01
CA HIS A 68 5.49 -0.16 6.41
C HIS A 68 5.11 -1.52 7.04
N THR A 69 5.37 -2.63 6.34
CA THR A 69 5.21 -4.01 6.80
C THR A 69 6.51 -4.77 6.55
N ALA A 70 6.90 -5.66 7.47
CA ALA A 70 8.05 -6.55 7.30
C ALA A 70 7.67 -7.91 6.68
N PHE A 71 6.52 -7.99 6.00
CA PHE A 71 6.05 -9.21 5.34
C PHE A 71 7.06 -9.67 4.27
N PRO A 72 7.70 -10.84 4.42
CA PRO A 72 8.86 -11.21 3.61
C PRO A 72 8.67 -11.09 2.09
N PRO A 73 7.53 -11.51 1.50
CA PRO A 73 7.29 -11.37 0.06
C PRO A 73 7.31 -9.93 -0.47
N LEU A 74 7.10 -8.93 0.40
CA LEU A 74 6.98 -7.53 -0.01
C LEU A 74 8.14 -6.65 0.47
N ARG A 75 9.15 -7.19 1.15
CA ARG A 75 10.22 -6.35 1.73
C ARG A 75 11.01 -5.53 0.71
N ARG A 76 11.00 -5.93 -0.57
CA ARG A 76 11.69 -5.25 -1.68
C ARG A 76 10.75 -4.77 -2.78
N SER A 77 9.43 -4.95 -2.62
CA SER A 77 8.43 -4.62 -3.64
C SER A 77 7.51 -3.52 -3.10
N PRO A 78 7.72 -2.24 -3.49
CA PRO A 78 6.94 -1.13 -2.97
C PRO A 78 5.44 -1.31 -3.21
N ILE A 79 4.63 -1.18 -2.16
CA ILE A 79 3.16 -1.27 -2.26
C ILE A 79 2.62 -0.01 -2.94
N SER A 80 1.86 -0.18 -4.03
CA SER A 80 1.26 0.91 -4.80
C SER A 80 -0.25 1.05 -4.59
N LEU A 81 -0.95 -0.02 -4.24
CA LEU A 81 -2.40 -0.04 -4.00
C LEU A 81 -2.74 -1.03 -2.88
N ALA A 82 -3.66 -0.64 -1.99
CA ALA A 82 -4.18 -1.52 -0.95
C ALA A 82 -5.66 -1.88 -1.20
N ILE A 83 -6.05 -3.12 -0.91
CA ILE A 83 -7.41 -3.62 -1.17
C ILE A 83 -7.94 -4.31 0.08
N GLU A 84 -9.07 -3.82 0.57
CA GLU A 84 -9.81 -4.42 1.69
C GLU A 84 -11.09 -5.04 1.16
N THR A 85 -11.37 -6.29 1.55
CA THR A 85 -12.58 -6.99 1.16
C THR A 85 -13.48 -7.24 2.37
N LYS A 86 -14.80 -7.16 2.14
CA LYS A 86 -15.83 -7.56 3.09
C LYS A 86 -16.82 -8.49 2.42
N ARG A 87 -17.32 -9.44 3.22
CA ARG A 87 -18.48 -10.24 2.86
C ARG A 87 -19.70 -9.33 2.67
N TYR A 88 -20.65 -9.76 1.84
CA TYR A 88 -21.90 -9.05 1.60
C TYR A 88 -22.63 -8.70 2.91
N GLY A 89 -23.11 -7.45 3.03
CA GLY A 89 -23.67 -6.92 4.28
C GLY A 89 -22.62 -6.52 5.32
N GLY A 90 -21.34 -6.54 4.95
CA GLY A 90 -20.24 -6.08 5.79
C GLY A 90 -20.28 -4.57 6.02
N ASN A 91 -19.72 -4.13 7.14
CA ASN A 91 -19.66 -2.72 7.49
C ASN A 91 -18.60 -2.00 6.64
N HIS A 92 -19.06 -1.27 5.63
CA HIS A 92 -18.23 -0.50 4.71
C HIS A 92 -17.40 0.58 5.42
N ALA A 93 -18.00 1.32 6.36
CA ALA A 93 -17.26 2.31 7.17
C ALA A 93 -16.11 1.67 7.97
N LYS A 94 -16.29 0.44 8.46
CA LYS A 94 -15.21 -0.32 9.12
C LYS A 94 -14.13 -0.72 8.13
N ALA A 95 -14.48 -1.14 6.91
CA ALA A 95 -13.51 -1.47 5.87
C ALA A 95 -12.68 -0.24 5.47
N ASN A 96 -13.34 0.90 5.25
CA ASN A 96 -12.65 2.17 4.98
C ASN A 96 -11.72 2.55 6.13
N ALA A 97 -12.17 2.45 7.38
CA ALA A 97 -11.33 2.73 8.54
C ALA A 97 -10.09 1.82 8.63
N GLN A 98 -10.24 0.52 8.31
CA GLN A 98 -9.12 -0.43 8.27
C GLN A 98 -8.12 -0.06 7.16
N LEU A 99 -8.61 0.19 5.95
CA LEU A 99 -7.80 0.61 4.80
C LEU A 99 -7.07 1.94 5.07
N CYS A 100 -7.77 2.93 5.62
CA CYS A 100 -7.18 4.24 5.94
C CYS A 100 -6.10 4.14 7.02
N SER A 101 -6.30 3.29 8.03
CA SER A 101 -5.31 3.06 9.08
C SER A 101 -4.04 2.40 8.50
N TRP A 102 -4.20 1.44 7.59
CA TRP A 102 -3.09 0.83 6.85
C TRP A 102 -2.32 1.87 6.04
N GLN A 103 -3.02 2.68 5.24
CA GLN A 103 -2.39 3.71 4.43
C GLN A 103 -1.78 4.85 5.27
N ALA A 104 -2.31 5.14 6.44
CA ALA A 104 -1.71 6.14 7.31
C ALA A 104 -0.36 5.68 7.89
N ALA A 105 -0.20 4.37 8.14
CA ALA A 105 1.10 3.77 8.42
C ALA A 105 2.03 3.83 7.19
N GLN A 106 1.49 3.54 6.00
CA GLN A 106 2.23 3.67 4.73
C GLN A 106 2.73 5.11 4.51
N TRP A 107 1.90 6.11 4.72
CA TRP A 107 2.28 7.52 4.66
C TRP A 107 3.41 7.85 5.62
N THR A 108 3.38 7.32 6.85
CA THR A 108 4.42 7.55 7.86
C THR A 108 5.74 6.94 7.45
N CYS A 109 5.71 5.72 6.89
CA CYS A 109 6.87 5.08 6.31
C CYS A 109 7.44 5.89 5.13
N LEU A 110 6.61 6.27 4.17
CA LEU A 110 7.04 7.08 3.02
C LEU A 110 7.62 8.43 3.44
N ALA A 111 7.05 9.09 4.45
CA ALA A 111 7.59 10.35 4.98
C ALA A 111 9.00 10.18 5.56
N SER A 112 9.26 9.07 6.26
CA SER A 112 10.59 8.78 6.81
C SER A 112 11.64 8.44 5.74
N GLN A 113 11.21 7.92 4.58
CA GLN A 113 12.10 7.47 3.51
C GLN A 113 12.33 8.52 2.43
N ALA A 114 11.28 9.22 1.99
CA ALA A 114 11.31 10.12 0.84
C ALA A 114 11.57 11.59 1.21
N GLY A 115 11.35 11.98 2.47
CA GLY A 115 11.47 13.37 2.92
C GLY A 115 10.70 14.33 2.01
N GLU A 116 11.41 15.30 1.43
CA GLU A 116 10.85 16.29 0.49
C GLU A 116 10.25 15.68 -0.78
N GLY A 117 10.65 14.48 -1.18
CA GLY A 117 10.08 13.78 -2.34
C GLY A 117 8.60 13.45 -2.18
N LEU A 118 8.12 13.36 -0.93
CA LEU A 118 6.74 13.03 -0.61
C LEU A 118 5.72 14.03 -1.20
N LYS A 119 6.11 15.29 -1.41
CA LYS A 119 5.24 16.32 -2.00
C LYS A 119 4.82 16.02 -3.45
N HIS A 120 5.52 15.10 -4.12
CA HIS A 120 5.18 14.65 -5.47
C HIS A 120 4.16 13.51 -5.49
N LEU A 121 3.80 12.96 -4.34
CA LEU A 121 2.81 11.89 -4.23
C LEU A 121 1.44 12.50 -3.82
N PRO A 122 0.49 12.65 -4.76
CA PRO A 122 -0.75 13.36 -4.48
C PRO A 122 -1.71 12.57 -3.56
N PHE A 123 -1.72 11.24 -3.68
CA PHE A 123 -2.52 10.35 -2.85
C PHE A 123 -1.96 8.92 -2.87
N LEU A 124 -2.37 8.11 -1.88
CA LEU A 124 -2.26 6.65 -1.93
C LEU A 124 -3.62 6.06 -2.32
N PRO A 125 -3.68 5.24 -3.39
CA PRO A 125 -4.92 4.62 -3.81
C PRO A 125 -5.24 3.39 -2.95
N GLY A 126 -6.53 3.16 -2.77
CA GLY A 126 -7.09 2.00 -2.12
C GLY A 126 -8.41 1.58 -2.75
N ILE A 127 -8.78 0.31 -2.60
CA ILE A 127 -10.06 -0.23 -3.05
C ILE A 127 -10.73 -0.92 -1.87
N VAL A 128 -12.02 -0.64 -1.68
CA VAL A 128 -12.88 -1.41 -0.78
C VAL A 128 -13.88 -2.20 -1.60
N VAL A 129 -13.85 -3.53 -1.43
CA VAL A 129 -14.77 -4.46 -2.08
C VAL A 129 -15.79 -4.95 -1.04
N ASN A 130 -17.07 -4.66 -1.24
CA ASN A 130 -18.17 -5.13 -0.40
C ASN A 130 -19.17 -5.93 -1.24
N GLY A 131 -19.02 -7.25 -1.24
CA GLY A 131 -19.75 -8.12 -2.16
C GLY A 131 -19.55 -7.68 -3.62
N PRO A 132 -20.61 -7.27 -4.35
CA PRO A 132 -20.49 -6.81 -5.73
C PRO A 132 -20.04 -5.33 -5.87
N SER A 133 -20.02 -4.56 -4.78
CA SER A 133 -19.70 -3.13 -4.82
C SER A 133 -18.21 -2.88 -4.65
N TRP A 134 -17.65 -2.01 -5.48
CA TRP A 134 -16.24 -1.61 -5.44
C TRP A 134 -16.19 -0.09 -5.27
N THR A 135 -15.49 0.37 -4.24
CA THR A 135 -15.31 1.80 -3.93
C THR A 135 -13.85 2.16 -4.03
N PHE A 136 -13.54 3.25 -4.71
CA PHE A 136 -12.19 3.80 -4.71
C PHE A 136 -12.00 4.70 -3.48
N VAL A 137 -10.88 4.51 -2.79
CA VAL A 137 -10.50 5.33 -1.64
C VAL A 137 -9.16 5.97 -1.96
N ALA A 138 -9.09 7.30 -1.85
CA ALA A 138 -7.83 8.03 -1.91
C ALA A 138 -7.49 8.56 -0.52
N THR A 139 -6.28 8.32 -0.05
CA THR A 139 -5.76 9.04 1.12
C THR A 139 -4.68 10.03 0.73
N THR A 140 -4.72 11.22 1.32
CA THR A 140 -3.71 12.27 1.14
C THR A 140 -3.02 12.56 2.48
N ARG A 141 -1.81 13.13 2.45
CA ARG A 141 -1.11 13.58 3.65
C ARG A 141 -1.13 15.10 3.78
N ASN A 142 -1.53 15.59 4.96
CA ASN A 142 -1.45 17.00 5.35
C ASN A 142 -0.68 17.11 6.68
N GLY A 143 0.60 17.51 6.60
CA GLY A 143 1.52 17.42 7.73
C GLY A 143 1.67 15.97 8.20
N ASP A 144 1.31 15.70 9.45
CA ASP A 144 1.33 14.34 10.01
C ASP A 144 -0.03 13.64 9.99
N LYS A 145 -1.04 14.27 9.37
CA LYS A 145 -2.38 13.71 9.29
C LYS A 145 -2.62 13.06 7.94
N THR A 146 -3.26 11.90 7.97
CA THR A 146 -3.83 11.26 6.79
C THR A 146 -5.30 11.63 6.68
N VAL A 147 -5.74 12.04 5.48
CA VAL A 147 -7.13 12.39 5.16
C VAL A 147 -7.63 11.46 4.07
N SER A 148 -8.82 10.88 4.23
CA SER A 148 -9.43 9.95 3.27
C SER A 148 -10.58 10.56 2.50
N TYR A 149 -10.71 10.19 1.23
CA TYR A 149 -11.80 10.53 0.33
C TYR A 149 -12.35 9.26 -0.30
N ASP A 150 -13.67 9.09 -0.26
CA ASP A 150 -14.37 7.98 -0.92
C ASP A 150 -14.97 8.51 -2.23
N CYS A 151 -14.68 7.84 -3.35
CA CYS A 151 -15.18 8.19 -4.68
C CYS A 151 -16.07 7.09 -5.27
#